data_AF-A0A965XMF6-F1
#
_entry.id   AF-A0A965XMF6-F1
#
_cell.length_a   1.000
_cell.length_b   1.000
_cell.length_c   1.000
_cell.angle_alpha   90.00
_cell.angle_beta   90.00
_cell.angle_gamma   90.00
#
_symmetry.space_group_name_H-M   'P 1'
#
loop_
_entity.id
_entity.type
_entity.pdbx_description
1 polymer ?
#
loop_
_entity_poly.entity_id
_entity_poly.type
_entity_poly.pdbx_seq_one_letter_code
_entity_poly.pdbx_strand_id
1 'polypeptide(L)'
;INSLVNEWYCEELSENIRSVLHKKMELGQFLGNYAPYGYEKDFSDRHHLVVLGEEARVVKYIVKLYLSGLSCKKIAEKLTLENIPTPSQQKQKRGQDLGRTPCSRWGAGTVRKILRNPVYIGHMVQGKEQKISYKSKKTAELPKQQWVVVQNTHAPILSEKTFEKVQKQMKKNRRGIRSV
;
A
#
# COMPACT_ATOMS: atom_id res chain seq x y z
N ILE A 1 -4.03 13.43 42.46
CA ILE A 1 -3.12 14.38 41.77
C ILE A 1 -2.33 13.67 40.66
N ASN A 2 -1.76 12.47 40.88
CA ASN A 2 -0.97 11.74 39.86
C ASN A 2 -1.73 11.30 38.59
N SER A 3 -3.06 11.07 38.66
CA SER A 3 -3.83 10.58 37.50
C SER A 3 -3.99 11.64 36.39
N LEU A 4 -4.22 12.90 36.75
CA LEU A 4 -4.43 13.99 35.77
C LEU A 4 -3.13 14.35 35.06
N VAL A 5 -2.02 14.44 35.81
CA VAL A 5 -0.69 14.71 35.25
C VAL A 5 -0.27 13.59 34.28
N ASN A 6 -0.53 12.33 34.62
CA ASN A 6 -0.24 11.21 33.75
C ASN A 6 -1.09 11.19 32.47
N GLU A 7 -2.37 11.57 32.59
CA GLU A 7 -3.28 11.68 31.45
C GLU A 7 -2.84 12.75 30.46
N TRP A 8 -2.50 13.95 30.97
CA TRP A 8 -1.98 15.05 30.16
C TRP A 8 -0.67 14.67 29.47
N TYR A 9 0.24 14.01 30.18
CA TYR A 9 1.50 13.53 29.61
C TYR A 9 1.29 12.51 28.49
N CYS A 10 0.32 11.59 28.64
CA CYS A 10 0.01 10.61 27.61
C CYS A 10 -0.59 11.26 26.34
N GLU A 11 -1.39 12.32 26.51
CA GLU A 11 -1.96 13.10 25.41
C GLU A 11 -0.88 13.83 24.64
N GLU A 12 -0.04 14.59 25.33
CA GLU A 12 1.07 15.33 24.73
C GLU A 12 2.05 14.39 24.00
N LEU A 13 2.41 13.26 24.62
CA LEU A 13 3.27 12.27 23.98
C LEU A 13 2.63 11.69 22.72
N SER A 14 1.32 11.40 22.75
CA SER A 14 0.60 10.92 21.58
C SER A 14 0.57 11.97 20.47
N GLU A 15 0.41 13.25 20.79
CA GLU A 15 0.44 14.34 19.83
C GLU A 15 1.82 14.54 19.22
N ASN A 16 2.87 14.48 20.04
CA ASN A 16 4.24 14.56 19.58
C ASN A 16 4.58 13.41 18.61
N ILE A 17 4.23 12.17 18.95
CA ILE A 17 4.42 11.01 18.06
C ILE A 17 3.69 11.22 16.73
N ARG A 18 2.46 11.74 16.75
CA ARG A 18 1.70 12.04 15.53
C ARG A 18 2.40 13.10 14.68
N SER A 19 2.89 14.17 15.30
CA SER A 19 3.63 15.25 14.63
C SER A 19 4.90 14.73 13.96
N VAL A 20 5.71 13.94 14.68
CA VAL A 20 6.93 13.31 14.14
C VAL A 20 6.59 12.39 12.96
N LEU A 21 5.56 11.55 13.08
CA LEU A 21 5.14 10.68 11.98
C LEU A 21 4.65 11.50 10.77
N HIS A 22 3.87 12.55 10.99
CA HIS A 22 3.41 13.45 9.92
C HIS A 22 4.59 14.10 9.20
N LYS A 23 5.58 14.60 9.96
CA LYS A 23 6.79 15.18 9.38
C LYS A 23 7.55 14.19 8.51
N LYS A 24 7.67 12.93 8.95
CA LYS A 24 8.28 11.88 8.12
C LYS A 24 7.48 11.58 6.85
N MET A 25 6.14 11.61 6.92
CA MET A 25 5.30 11.46 5.72
C MET A 25 5.52 12.61 4.73
N GLU A 26 5.64 13.86 5.20
CA GLU A 26 5.94 15.03 4.35
C GLU A 26 7.30 14.92 3.67
N LEU A 27 8.27 14.30 4.35
CA LEU A 27 9.60 13.99 3.78
C LEU A 27 9.56 12.80 2.80
N GLY A 28 8.41 12.17 2.58
CA GLY A 28 8.25 11.04 1.67
C GLY A 28 8.78 9.70 2.20
N GLN A 29 9.08 9.61 3.51
CA GLN A 29 9.65 8.43 4.14
C GLN A 29 8.63 7.29 4.30
N PHE A 30 9.03 6.08 3.95
CA PHE A 30 8.21 4.89 4.10
C PHE A 30 8.04 4.50 5.58
N LEU A 31 6.80 4.61 6.07
CA LEU A 31 6.45 4.30 7.47
C LEU A 31 5.73 2.95 7.63
N GLY A 32 5.47 2.24 6.55
CA GLY A 32 4.81 0.93 6.61
C GLY A 32 5.72 -0.11 7.26
N ASN A 33 5.13 -1.04 8.01
CA ASN A 33 5.89 -2.16 8.59
C ASN A 33 6.51 -3.04 7.49
N TYR A 34 5.70 -3.37 6.48
CA TYR A 34 6.11 -4.21 5.35
C TYR A 34 6.06 -3.42 4.05
N ALA A 35 7.11 -3.55 3.23
CA ALA A 35 7.13 -2.99 1.89
C ALA A 35 5.94 -3.50 1.04
N PRO A 36 5.45 -2.67 0.10
CA PRO A 36 4.53 -3.11 -0.94
C PRO A 36 5.14 -4.22 -1.80
N TYR A 37 4.30 -5.10 -2.34
CA TYR A 37 4.76 -6.17 -3.24
C TYR A 37 5.46 -5.58 -4.47
N GLY A 38 6.61 -6.11 -4.87
CA GLY A 38 7.47 -5.51 -5.91
C GLY A 38 8.61 -4.65 -5.35
N TYR A 39 8.58 -4.36 -4.05
CA TYR A 39 9.57 -3.55 -3.37
C TYR A 39 10.10 -4.24 -2.11
N GLU A 40 11.30 -3.86 -1.72
CA GLU A 40 11.88 -4.13 -0.42
C GLU A 40 12.30 -2.83 0.26
N LYS A 41 12.54 -2.90 1.57
CA LYS A 41 13.08 -1.76 2.31
C LYS A 41 14.58 -1.74 2.10
N ASP A 42 15.14 -0.57 1.86
CA ASP A 42 16.59 -0.44 1.74
C ASP A 42 17.28 -0.87 3.05
N PHE A 43 18.45 -1.49 2.92
CA PHE A 43 19.28 -1.90 4.03
C PHE A 43 19.91 -0.68 4.73
N SER A 44 20.34 0.33 3.96
CA SER A 44 20.87 1.59 4.49
C SER A 44 19.80 2.47 5.10
N ASP A 45 18.62 2.54 4.47
CA ASP A 45 17.50 3.32 4.98
C ASP A 45 16.19 2.52 4.97
N ARG A 46 15.75 2.09 6.16
CA ARG A 46 14.45 1.42 6.33
C ARG A 46 13.24 2.27 5.89
N HIS A 47 13.42 3.56 5.62
CA HIS A 47 12.39 4.46 5.11
C HIS A 47 12.44 4.64 3.60
N HIS A 48 13.41 4.05 2.91
CA HIS A 48 13.50 4.04 1.46
C HIS A 48 13.04 2.69 0.87
N LEU A 49 12.46 2.72 -0.33
CA LEU A 49 11.98 1.54 -1.04
C LEU A 49 12.85 1.25 -2.26
N VAL A 50 13.32 0.01 -2.38
CA VAL A 50 14.13 -0.47 -3.49
C VAL A 50 13.33 -1.49 -4.30
N VAL A 51 13.48 -1.47 -5.62
CA VAL A 51 12.74 -2.36 -6.53
C VAL A 51 13.27 -3.78 -6.40
N LEU A 52 12.37 -4.73 -6.09
CA LEU A 52 12.69 -6.15 -6.09
C LEU A 52 12.32 -6.74 -7.45
N GLY A 53 13.34 -7.04 -8.27
CA GLY A 53 13.19 -7.36 -9.69
C GLY A 53 12.19 -8.48 -10.00
N GLU A 54 12.19 -9.57 -9.24
CA GLU A 54 11.28 -10.71 -9.46
C GLU A 54 9.81 -10.33 -9.24
N GLU A 55 9.49 -9.73 -8.09
CA GLU A 55 8.13 -9.31 -7.79
C GLU A 55 7.68 -8.13 -8.67
N ALA A 56 8.60 -7.24 -9.04
CA ALA A 56 8.33 -6.13 -9.95
C ALA A 56 7.90 -6.60 -11.35
N ARG A 57 8.46 -7.72 -11.84
CA ARG A 57 8.01 -8.35 -13.10
C ARG A 57 6.56 -8.82 -12.98
N VAL A 58 6.19 -9.41 -11.83
CA VAL A 58 4.80 -9.84 -11.58
C VAL A 58 3.85 -8.63 -11.56
N VAL A 59 4.24 -7.51 -10.95
CA VAL A 59 3.44 -6.28 -10.98
C VAL A 59 3.22 -5.79 -12.41
N LYS A 60 4.29 -5.72 -13.22
CA LYS A 60 4.20 -5.35 -14.65
C LYS A 60 3.29 -6.30 -15.42
N TYR A 61 3.39 -7.60 -15.14
CA TYR A 61 2.55 -8.63 -15.74
C TYR A 61 1.07 -8.48 -15.38
N ILE A 62 0.76 -8.22 -14.12
CA ILE A 62 -0.61 -7.92 -13.66
C ILE A 62 -1.21 -6.73 -14.42
N VAL A 63 -0.43 -5.66 -14.56
CA VAL A 63 -0.85 -4.46 -15.30
C VAL A 63 -1.08 -4.77 -16.77
N LYS A 64 -0.19 -5.54 -17.41
CA LYS A 64 -0.35 -5.99 -18.80
C LYS A 64 -1.65 -6.77 -19.00
N LEU A 65 -1.94 -7.74 -18.13
CA LEU A 65 -3.17 -8.54 -18.19
C LEU A 65 -4.42 -7.69 -17.98
N TYR A 66 -4.36 -6.69 -17.11
CA TYR A 66 -5.49 -5.80 -16.88
C TYR A 66 -5.76 -4.91 -18.10
N LEU A 67 -4.70 -4.34 -18.68
CA LEU A 67 -4.81 -3.51 -19.89
C LEU A 67 -5.25 -4.32 -21.12
N SER A 68 -5.00 -5.63 -21.16
CA SER A 68 -5.56 -6.52 -22.19
C SER A 68 -7.04 -6.90 -21.97
N GLY A 69 -7.68 -6.36 -20.92
CA GLY A 69 -9.12 -6.49 -20.69
C GLY A 69 -9.54 -7.53 -19.66
N LEU A 70 -8.60 -8.23 -19.00
CA LEU A 70 -8.97 -9.21 -17.98
C LEU A 70 -9.48 -8.53 -16.71
N SER A 71 -10.49 -9.14 -16.08
CA SER A 71 -11.00 -8.70 -14.78
C SER A 71 -10.02 -9.04 -13.66
N CYS A 72 -10.04 -8.29 -12.54
CA CYS A 72 -9.17 -8.59 -11.40
C CYS A 72 -9.36 -10.02 -10.85
N LYS A 73 -10.55 -10.61 -11.02
CA LYS A 73 -10.84 -12.00 -10.64
C LYS A 73 -10.10 -12.98 -11.55
N LYS A 74 -10.25 -12.84 -12.87
CA LYS A 74 -9.56 -13.68 -13.86
C LYS A 74 -8.04 -13.58 -13.75
N ILE A 75 -7.52 -12.37 -13.48
CA ILE A 75 -6.08 -12.17 -13.24
C ILE A 75 -5.65 -12.96 -11.99
N ALA A 76 -6.39 -12.86 -10.89
CA ALA A 76 -6.05 -13.57 -9.66
C ALA A 76 -6.08 -15.10 -9.84
N GLU A 77 -7.08 -15.62 -10.56
CA GLU A 77 -7.15 -17.04 -10.93
C GLU A 77 -5.95 -17.45 -11.78
N LYS A 78 -5.60 -16.66 -12.81
CA LYS A 78 -4.44 -16.91 -13.68
C LYS A 78 -3.12 -16.94 -12.91
N LEU A 79 -2.87 -15.96 -12.04
CA LEU A 79 -1.66 -15.95 -11.20
C LEU A 79 -1.59 -17.16 -10.26
N THR A 80 -2.74 -17.60 -9.75
CA THR A 80 -2.82 -18.79 -8.89
C THR A 80 -2.54 -20.07 -9.68
N LEU A 81 -3.09 -20.20 -10.90
CA LEU A 81 -2.84 -21.33 -11.79
C LEU A 81 -1.38 -21.40 -12.26
N GLU A 82 -0.75 -20.25 -12.46
CA GLU A 82 0.68 -20.14 -12.81
C GLU A 82 1.61 -20.34 -11.60
N ASN A 83 1.07 -20.68 -10.43
CA ASN A 83 1.80 -20.90 -9.17
C ASN A 83 2.68 -19.70 -8.75
N ILE A 84 2.28 -18.48 -9.12
CA ILE A 84 3.00 -17.27 -8.74
C ILE A 84 2.76 -17.00 -7.24
N PRO A 85 3.82 -16.91 -6.41
CA PRO A 85 3.66 -16.70 -4.97
C PRO A 85 2.91 -15.41 -4.64
N THR A 86 1.96 -15.51 -3.71
CA THR A 86 1.19 -14.35 -3.24
C THR A 86 2.07 -13.39 -2.43
N PRO A 87 1.66 -12.12 -2.25
CA PRO A 87 2.40 -11.19 -1.39
C PRO A 87 2.57 -11.69 0.05
N SER A 88 1.61 -12.43 0.60
CA SER A 88 1.76 -13.02 1.93
C SER A 88 2.78 -14.16 1.95
N GLN A 89 2.79 -15.02 0.93
CA GLN A 89 3.79 -16.10 0.84
C GLN A 89 5.20 -15.53 0.70
N GLN A 90 5.39 -14.50 -0.13
CA GLN A 90 6.70 -13.86 -0.28
C GLN A 90 7.19 -13.21 1.02
N LYS A 91 6.30 -12.57 1.78
CA LYS A 91 6.64 -12.02 3.10
C LYS A 91 7.06 -13.12 4.08
N GLN A 92 6.32 -14.23 4.12
CA GLN A 92 6.69 -15.37 4.97
C GLN A 92 8.04 -15.98 4.56
N LYS A 93 8.30 -16.12 3.25
CA LYS A 93 9.61 -16.60 2.75
C LYS A 93 10.78 -15.72 3.19
N ARG A 94 10.53 -14.42 3.41
CA ARG A 94 11.50 -13.45 3.97
C ARG A 94 11.58 -13.45 5.51
N GLY A 95 10.97 -14.44 6.18
CA GLY A 95 10.98 -14.54 7.64
C GLY A 95 10.11 -13.49 8.35
N GLN A 96 9.21 -12.81 7.63
CA GLN A 96 8.34 -11.80 8.24
C GLN A 96 7.15 -12.48 8.91
N ASP A 97 7.02 -12.33 10.23
CA ASP A 97 5.85 -12.77 10.96
C ASP A 97 4.62 -11.96 10.52
N LEU A 98 3.60 -12.66 10.04
CA LEU A 98 2.34 -12.07 9.58
C LEU A 98 1.25 -12.13 10.65
N GLY A 99 1.48 -12.83 11.76
CA GLY A 99 0.47 -13.14 12.78
C GLY A 99 -0.71 -13.97 12.26
N ARG A 100 -0.57 -14.59 11.08
CA ARG A 100 -1.59 -15.41 10.41
C ARG A 100 -1.00 -16.29 9.33
N THR A 101 -1.74 -17.32 8.95
CA THR A 101 -1.38 -18.17 7.81
C THR A 101 -1.36 -17.36 6.51
N PRO A 102 -0.34 -17.52 5.66
CA PRO A 102 -0.27 -16.85 4.37
C PRO A 102 -1.38 -17.37 3.46
N CYS A 103 -1.96 -16.48 2.65
CA CYS A 103 -2.94 -16.91 1.67
C CYS A 103 -2.24 -17.65 0.53
N SER A 104 -2.69 -18.87 0.22
CA SER A 104 -2.12 -19.70 -0.84
C SER A 104 -2.55 -19.29 -2.26
N ARG A 105 -3.61 -18.47 -2.38
CA ARG A 105 -4.19 -18.06 -3.66
C ARG A 105 -4.22 -16.55 -3.81
N TRP A 106 -4.10 -16.07 -5.05
CA TRP A 106 -4.29 -14.65 -5.32
C TRP A 106 -5.76 -14.27 -5.17
N GLY A 107 -6.01 -13.16 -4.47
CA GLY A 107 -7.33 -12.57 -4.34
C GLY A 107 -7.53 -11.41 -5.30
N ALA A 108 -8.75 -11.26 -5.84
CA ALA A 108 -9.11 -10.12 -6.69
C ALA A 108 -8.92 -8.76 -5.97
N GLY A 109 -9.09 -8.74 -4.65
CA GLY A 109 -8.82 -7.56 -3.81
C GLY A 109 -7.34 -7.17 -3.80
N THR A 110 -6.44 -8.14 -3.72
CA THR A 110 -4.98 -7.93 -3.79
C THR A 110 -4.58 -7.35 -5.14
N VAL A 111 -5.06 -7.94 -6.23
CA VAL A 111 -4.82 -7.43 -7.59
C VAL A 111 -5.35 -6.00 -7.73
N ARG A 112 -6.57 -5.73 -7.25
CA ARG A 112 -7.15 -4.39 -7.28
C ARG A 112 -6.34 -3.37 -6.46
N LYS A 113 -5.78 -3.78 -5.32
CA LYS A 113 -4.91 -2.94 -4.49
C LYS A 113 -3.63 -2.59 -5.25
N ILE A 114 -3.01 -3.56 -5.94
CA ILE A 114 -1.82 -3.32 -6.76
C ILE A 114 -2.13 -2.30 -7.87
N LEU A 115 -3.19 -2.54 -8.63
CA LEU A 115 -3.57 -1.68 -9.77
C LEU A 115 -3.92 -0.22 -9.38
N ARG A 116 -4.27 0.04 -8.11
CA ARG A 116 -4.64 1.40 -7.64
C ARG A 116 -3.55 2.12 -6.88
N ASN A 117 -2.47 1.44 -6.50
CA ASN A 117 -1.50 2.00 -5.58
C ASN A 117 -0.48 2.87 -6.34
N PRO A 118 -0.43 4.20 -6.09
CA PRO A 118 0.51 5.09 -6.75
C PRO A 118 1.98 4.85 -6.33
N VAL A 119 2.23 3.98 -5.34
CA VAL A 119 3.60 3.55 -5.04
C VAL A 119 4.31 2.98 -6.27
N TYR A 120 3.57 2.32 -7.17
CA TYR A 120 4.17 1.71 -8.36
C TYR A 120 4.65 2.72 -9.42
N ILE A 121 4.28 3.99 -9.29
CA ILE A 121 4.80 5.11 -10.09
C ILE A 121 5.77 5.99 -9.28
N GLY A 122 6.30 5.47 -8.17
CA GLY A 122 7.29 6.18 -7.35
C GLY A 122 6.71 7.22 -6.42
N HIS A 123 5.38 7.24 -6.20
CA HIS A 123 4.74 8.22 -5.32
C HIS A 123 4.32 7.60 -3.99
N MET A 124 4.52 8.34 -2.91
CA MET A 124 4.10 7.97 -1.57
C MET A 124 2.78 8.65 -1.21
N VAL A 125 1.81 7.83 -0.78
CA VAL A 125 0.51 8.32 -0.29
C VAL A 125 0.22 7.70 1.07
N GLN A 126 0.33 8.52 2.10
CA GLN A 126 0.21 8.15 3.51
C GLN A 126 -0.81 9.04 4.22
N GLY A 127 -1.02 8.82 5.53
CA GLY A 127 -1.99 9.58 6.30
C GLY A 127 -3.44 9.33 5.90
N LYS A 128 -3.76 8.12 5.42
CA LYS A 128 -5.14 7.77 4.98
C LYS A 128 -6.10 7.52 6.14
N GLU A 129 -5.57 7.22 7.31
CA GLU A 129 -6.32 6.87 8.50
C GLU A 129 -5.66 7.50 9.72
N GLN A 130 -6.46 7.82 10.73
CA GLN A 130 -6.00 8.34 12.02
C GLN A 130 -6.71 7.63 13.17
N LYS A 131 -6.01 7.43 14.29
CA LYS A 131 -6.65 6.96 15.53
C LYS A 131 -7.60 8.02 16.08
N ILE A 132 -8.82 7.61 16.43
CA ILE A 132 -9.86 8.48 16.99
C ILE A 132 -9.38 9.12 18.31
N SER A 133 -8.69 8.34 19.15
CA SER A 133 -8.07 8.81 20.39
C SER A 133 -6.87 7.92 20.72
N TYR A 134 -5.90 8.43 21.48
CA TYR A 134 -4.74 7.66 21.93
C TYR A 134 -5.13 6.45 22.78
N LYS A 135 -6.24 6.55 23.53
CA LYS A 135 -6.81 5.48 24.37
C LYS A 135 -7.51 4.39 23.56
N SER A 136 -7.88 4.67 22.30
CA SER A 136 -8.68 3.77 21.48
C SER A 136 -7.83 3.01 20.46
N LYS A 137 -8.21 1.76 20.21
CA LYS A 137 -7.69 0.97 19.08
C LYS A 137 -8.39 1.30 17.76
N LYS A 138 -9.49 2.07 17.80
CA LYS A 138 -10.27 2.43 16.62
C LYS A 138 -9.56 3.48 15.77
N THR A 139 -9.56 3.28 14.45
CA THR A 139 -9.09 4.24 13.44
C THR A 139 -10.26 4.70 12.57
N ALA A 140 -10.14 5.91 12.04
CA ALA A 140 -11.07 6.50 11.08
C ALA A 140 -10.32 6.85 9.79
N GLU A 141 -10.95 6.63 8.64
CA GLU A 141 -10.43 7.07 7.34
C GLU A 141 -10.52 8.59 7.24
N LEU A 142 -9.43 9.22 6.80
CA LEU A 142 -9.36 10.65 6.55
C LEU A 142 -9.81 10.97 5.11
N PRO A 143 -10.42 12.16 4.88
CA PRO A 143 -10.73 12.61 3.54
C PRO A 143 -9.46 12.76 2.71
N LYS A 144 -9.56 12.54 1.39
CA LYS A 144 -8.40 12.51 0.49
C LYS A 144 -7.57 13.78 0.48
N GLN A 145 -8.18 14.92 0.79
CA GLN A 145 -7.55 16.23 0.89
C GLN A 145 -6.53 16.31 2.03
N GLN A 146 -6.70 15.47 3.06
CA GLN A 146 -5.79 15.38 4.20
C GLN A 146 -4.72 14.29 4.01
N TRP A 147 -4.73 13.57 2.89
CA TRP A 147 -3.70 12.57 2.62
C TRP A 147 -2.39 13.26 2.26
N VAL A 148 -1.30 12.79 2.85
CA VAL A 148 0.04 13.27 2.51
C VAL A 148 0.48 12.55 1.24
N VAL A 149 0.66 13.32 0.17
CA VAL A 149 1.10 12.83 -1.14
C VAL A 149 2.45 13.44 -1.48
N VAL A 150 3.48 12.61 -1.55
CA VAL A 150 4.83 13.02 -1.97
C VAL A 150 5.20 12.27 -3.24
N GLN A 151 5.55 13.02 -4.28
CA GLN A 151 5.89 12.44 -5.58
C GLN A 151 7.37 12.05 -5.63
N ASN A 152 7.70 11.11 -6.51
CA ASN A 152 9.08 10.71 -6.87
C ASN A 152 9.99 10.37 -5.67
N THR A 153 9.48 9.61 -4.70
CA THR A 153 10.24 9.25 -3.49
C THR A 153 11.15 8.03 -3.67
N HIS A 154 10.90 7.22 -4.69
CA HIS A 154 11.65 5.99 -4.98
C HIS A 154 11.48 5.56 -6.44
N ALA A 155 12.28 4.58 -6.87
CA ALA A 155 12.28 4.12 -8.25
C ALA A 155 10.91 3.54 -8.67
N PRO A 156 10.31 4.02 -9.78
CA PRO A 156 9.01 3.54 -10.24
C PRO A 156 9.12 2.16 -10.91
N ILE A 157 8.16 1.27 -10.66
CA ILE A 157 8.02 0.00 -11.40
C ILE A 157 7.25 0.21 -12.71
N LEU A 158 6.33 1.17 -12.74
CA LEU A 158 5.46 1.50 -13.86
C LEU A 158 5.68 2.97 -14.27
N SER A 159 5.50 3.27 -15.56
CA SER A 159 5.41 4.66 -15.99
C SER A 159 4.06 5.27 -15.62
N GLU A 160 4.04 6.58 -15.34
CA GLU A 160 2.81 7.34 -15.07
C GLU A 160 1.77 7.13 -16.16
N LYS A 161 2.18 7.22 -17.43
CA LYS A 161 1.31 6.97 -18.61
C LYS A 161 0.65 5.59 -18.56
N THR A 162 1.36 4.57 -18.10
CA THR A 162 0.80 3.20 -17.98
C THR A 162 -0.23 3.16 -16.85
N PHE A 163 0.11 3.73 -15.70
CA PHE A 163 -0.78 3.79 -14.54
C PHE A 163 -2.06 4.58 -14.82
N GLU A 164 -1.96 5.70 -15.55
CA GLU A 164 -3.13 6.47 -15.98
C GLU A 164 -4.08 5.67 -16.86
N LYS A 165 -3.56 4.87 -17.81
CA LYS A 165 -4.38 3.98 -18.64
C LYS A 165 -5.14 2.98 -17.77
N VAL A 166 -4.47 2.39 -16.77
CA VAL A 166 -5.11 1.51 -15.79
C VAL A 166 -6.23 2.24 -15.05
N GLN A 167 -5.96 3.44 -14.50
CA GLN A 167 -6.98 4.20 -13.77
C GLN A 167 -8.18 4.58 -14.64
N LYS A 168 -7.95 4.97 -15.91
CA LYS A 168 -9.02 5.29 -16.87
C LYS A 168 -9.90 4.06 -17.13
N GLN A 169 -9.30 2.89 -17.37
CA GLN A 169 -10.03 1.64 -17.57
C GLN A 169 -10.80 1.21 -16.32
N MET A 170 -10.20 1.35 -15.12
CA MET A 170 -10.90 1.08 -13.86
C MET A 170 -12.13 1.97 -13.66
N LYS A 171 -12.03 3.26 -14.00
CA LYS A 171 -13.16 4.20 -13.93
C LYS A 171 -14.27 3.80 -14.91
N LYS A 172 -13.93 3.41 -16.14
CA LYS A 172 -14.90 2.92 -17.16
C LYS A 172 -15.65 1.68 -16.65
N ASN A 173 -14.93 0.68 -16.16
CA ASN A 173 -15.51 -0.57 -15.66
C ASN A 173 -16.41 -0.35 -14.43
N ARG A 174 -16.12 0.65 -13.59
CA ARG A 174 -16.99 1.00 -12.46
C ARG A 174 -18.30 1.67 -12.90
N ARG A 175 -18.28 2.48 -13.96
CA ARG A 175 -19.47 3.16 -14.48
C ARG A 175 -20.43 2.18 -15.16
N GLY A 176 -19.92 1.23 -15.93
CA GLY A 176 -20.75 0.20 -16.59
C GLY A 176 -21.49 -0.74 -15.62
N ILE A 177 -21.04 -0.86 -14.37
CA ILE A 177 -21.72 -1.68 -13.33
C ILE A 177 -22.87 -0.91 -12.66
N ARG A 178 -22.89 0.44 -12.71
CA ARG A 178 -23.94 1.28 -12.10
C ARG A 178 -25.08 1.65 -13.06
N SER A 179 -24.95 1.27 -14.33
CA SER A 179 -25.91 1.59 -15.39
C SER A 179 -26.78 0.38 -15.78
N VAL A 180 -27.00 -0.55 -14.86
CA VAL A 180 -27.89 -1.72 -14.97
C VAL A 180 -28.75 -1.78 -13.73
#